data_AF-E2CS27-F1
#
_entry.id   AF-E2CS27-F1
#
_cell.length_a   1.000
_cell.length_b   1.000
_cell.length_c   1.000
_cell.angle_alpha   90.00
_cell.angle_beta   90.00
_cell.angle_gamma   90.00
#
_symmetry.space_group_name_H-M   'P 1'
#
loop_
_entity.id
_entity.type
_entity.pdbx_description
1 polymer ?
#
loop_
_entity_poly.entity_id
_entity_poly.type
_entity_poly.pdbx_seq_one_letter_code
_entity_poly.pdbx_strand_id
1 'polypeptide(L)'
;MELYLKVRLACSEGMTQRQAAKHFNISRDTVRKMLSYSTPPGYQRRSPVRRPKLDPFVSTIDRWLDEDENMPRKQRHTAKRVFDRLRDECGFTGGYTIIKDYMRERSQRRQEG
;
A
#
# COMPACT_ATOMS: atom_id res chain seq x y z
N MET A 1 17.50 -5.98 7.91
CA MET A 1 17.28 -6.89 9.07
C MET A 1 18.36 -6.76 10.13
N GLU A 2 19.63 -6.59 9.75
CA GLU A 2 20.77 -6.52 10.68
C GLU A 2 20.63 -5.48 11.81
N LEU A 3 20.15 -4.26 11.52
CA LEU A 3 19.94 -3.21 12.52
C LEU A 3 18.94 -3.60 13.62
N TYR A 4 17.91 -4.36 13.26
CA TYR A 4 16.84 -4.76 14.18
C TYR A 4 17.36 -5.69 15.28
N LEU A 5 18.21 -6.63 14.90
CA LEU A 5 18.86 -7.57 15.82
C LEU A 5 19.90 -6.87 16.69
N LYS A 6 20.70 -5.97 16.11
CA LYS A 6 21.72 -5.20 16.86
C LYS A 6 21.10 -4.32 17.95
N VAL A 7 19.99 -3.64 17.66
CA VAL A 7 19.27 -2.80 18.63
C VAL A 7 18.70 -3.63 19.78
N ARG A 8 18.15 -4.81 19.48
CA ARG A 8 17.64 -5.74 20.51
C ARG A 8 18.74 -6.29 21.38
N LEU A 9 19.83 -6.75 20.78
CA LEU A 9 20.98 -7.29 21.52
C LEU A 9 21.56 -6.24 22.46
N ALA A 10 21.81 -5.03 21.97
CA ALA A 10 22.33 -3.93 22.79
C ALA A 10 21.41 -3.63 23.98
N CYS A 11 20.08 -3.64 23.78
CA CYS A 11 19.14 -3.44 24.89
C CYS A 11 19.08 -4.63 25.85
N SER A 12 19.24 -5.87 25.39
CA SER A 12 19.34 -7.04 26.29
C SER A 12 20.65 -7.05 27.08
N GLU A 13 21.72 -6.47 26.55
CA GLU A 13 23.01 -6.28 27.21
C GLU A 13 23.02 -5.09 28.21
N GLY A 14 21.86 -4.49 28.47
CA GLY A 14 21.69 -3.43 29.47
C GLY A 14 21.69 -2.00 28.93
N MET A 15 21.80 -1.82 27.61
CA MET A 15 21.72 -0.49 27.00
C MET A 15 20.29 0.05 27.07
N THR A 16 20.11 1.23 27.66
CA THR A 16 18.78 1.88 27.69
C THR A 16 18.31 2.26 26.29
N GLN A 17 17.00 2.35 26.07
CA GLN A 17 16.43 2.78 24.79
C GLN A 17 17.00 4.13 24.30
N ARG A 18 17.36 5.02 25.23
CA ARG A 18 17.97 6.33 24.92
C ARG A 18 19.40 6.19 24.40
N GLN A 19 20.18 5.30 25.01
CA GLN A 19 21.54 5.00 24.57
C GLN A 19 21.52 4.29 23.21
N ALA A 20 20.64 3.30 23.03
CA ALA A 20 20.47 2.63 21.75
C ALA A 20 20.05 3.60 20.63
N ALA A 21 19.11 4.50 20.89
CA ALA A 21 18.69 5.53 19.93
C ALA A 21 19.86 6.40 19.44
N LYS A 22 20.74 6.83 20.36
CA LYS A 22 21.93 7.61 20.03
C LYS A 22 22.99 6.77 19.32
N HIS A 23 23.24 5.56 19.80
CA HIS A 23 24.27 4.67 19.26
C HIS A 23 23.96 4.20 17.84
N PHE A 24 22.69 3.90 17.56
CA PHE A 24 22.23 3.44 16.24
C PHE A 24 21.67 4.57 15.37
N ASN A 25 21.73 5.82 15.82
CA ASN A 25 21.19 7.01 15.14
C ASN A 25 19.74 6.83 14.63
N ILE A 26 18.87 6.30 15.49
CA ILE A 26 17.45 6.08 15.18
C ILE A 26 16.57 6.72 16.25
N SER A 27 15.32 7.05 15.88
CA SER A 27 14.38 7.63 16.85
C SER A 27 14.07 6.65 17.99
N ARG A 28 13.80 7.19 19.18
CA ARG A 28 13.37 6.38 20.34
C ARG A 28 12.11 5.57 20.04
N ASP A 29 11.21 6.09 19.21
CA ASP A 29 10.01 5.38 18.79
C ASP A 29 10.32 4.17 17.89
N THR A 30 11.33 4.28 17.03
CA THR A 30 11.82 3.15 16.24
C THR A 30 12.45 2.10 17.14
N VAL A 31 13.31 2.48 18.11
CA VAL A 31 13.87 1.54 19.10
C VAL A 31 12.76 0.83 19.88
N ARG A 32 11.77 1.59 20.37
CA ARG A 32 10.63 1.02 21.11
C ARG A 32 9.87 0.00 20.25
N LYS A 33 9.57 0.34 18.99
CA LYS A 33 8.95 -0.61 18.03
C LYS A 33 9.83 -1.85 17.83
N MET A 34 11.15 -1.68 17.67
CA MET A 34 12.08 -2.80 17.49
C MET A 34 12.10 -3.72 18.70
N LEU A 35 11.96 -3.21 19.92
CA LEU A 35 11.86 -4.03 21.13
C LEU A 35 10.50 -4.73 21.24
N SER A 36 9.40 -4.02 20.97
CA SER A 36 8.04 -4.52 21.14
C SER A 36 7.60 -5.59 20.12
N TYR A 37 8.18 -5.62 18.92
CA TYR A 37 7.77 -6.56 17.87
C TYR A 37 8.90 -7.55 17.52
N SER A 38 8.62 -8.84 17.31
CA SER A 38 9.68 -9.83 16.98
C SER A 38 10.29 -9.69 15.59
N THR A 39 9.56 -9.06 14.70
CA THR A 39 9.95 -8.71 13.33
C THR A 39 9.45 -7.29 13.14
N PRO A 40 10.18 -6.39 12.46
CA PRO A 40 9.64 -5.06 12.19
C PRO A 40 8.28 -5.28 11.52
N PRO A 41 7.17 -4.77 12.08
CA PRO A 41 5.91 -4.81 11.37
C PRO A 41 6.19 -4.06 10.08
N GLY A 42 6.26 -4.78 8.96
CA GLY A 42 6.28 -4.16 7.64
C GLY A 42 5.15 -3.15 7.59
N TYR A 43 5.27 -2.12 6.76
CA TYR A 43 4.21 -1.12 6.63
C TYR A 43 2.85 -1.80 6.48
N GLN A 44 2.04 -1.78 7.55
CA GLN A 44 0.68 -2.29 7.55
C GLN A 44 -0.23 -1.07 7.56
N ARG A 45 -0.98 -0.87 6.47
CA ARG A 45 -2.05 0.13 6.43
C ARG A 45 -3.08 -0.29 7.48
N ARG A 46 -3.18 0.47 8.57
CA ARG A 46 -4.07 0.18 9.72
C ARG A 46 -5.56 0.35 9.40
N SER A 47 -5.87 1.03 8.30
CA SER A 47 -7.24 1.27 7.85
C SER A 47 -7.37 0.86 6.39
N PRO A 48 -8.52 0.29 5.99
CA PRO A 48 -8.84 0.15 4.57
C PRO A 48 -8.73 1.54 3.93
N VAL A 49 -8.15 1.61 2.73
CA VAL A 49 -8.11 2.85 1.97
C VAL A 49 -9.56 3.25 1.71
N ARG A 50 -10.06 4.24 2.46
CA ARG A 50 -11.35 4.83 2.15
C ARG A 50 -11.16 5.63 0.85
N ARG A 51 -11.90 5.27 -0.19
CA ARG A 51 -11.81 5.89 -1.52
C ARG A 51 -13.11 6.66 -1.83
N PRO A 52 -13.52 7.64 -1.00
CA PRO A 52 -14.83 8.30 -1.15
C PRO A 52 -15.01 8.98 -2.51
N LYS A 53 -13.92 9.35 -3.20
CA LYS A 53 -13.95 9.92 -4.56
C LYS A 53 -14.00 8.89 -5.67
N LEU A 54 -13.59 7.64 -5.41
CA LEU A 54 -13.64 6.56 -6.38
C LEU A 54 -14.96 5.78 -6.27
N ASP A 55 -15.52 5.66 -5.06
CA ASP A 55 -16.71 4.86 -4.78
C ASP A 55 -17.87 5.07 -5.79
N PRO A 56 -18.20 6.31 -6.22
CA PRO A 56 -19.25 6.52 -7.23
C PRO A 56 -18.91 5.99 -8.62
N PHE A 57 -17.63 5.83 -8.94
CA PHE A 57 -17.11 5.41 -10.24
C PHE A 57 -16.66 3.96 -10.26
N VAL A 58 -16.65 3.27 -9.11
CA VAL A 58 -16.23 1.86 -8.99
C VAL A 58 -17.04 0.97 -9.93
N SER A 59 -18.36 1.14 -9.99
CA SER A 59 -19.24 0.38 -10.88
C SER A 59 -18.91 0.57 -12.37
N THR A 60 -18.60 1.80 -12.78
CA THR A 60 -18.19 2.13 -14.15
C THR A 60 -16.86 1.48 -14.50
N ILE A 61 -15.88 1.58 -13.61
CA ILE A 61 -14.58 0.92 -13.75
C ILE A 61 -14.76 -0.60 -13.80
N ASP A 62 -15.68 -1.14 -13.00
CA ASP A 62 -15.91 -2.57 -12.94
C ASP A 62 -16.42 -3.13 -14.25
N ARG A 63 -17.42 -2.46 -14.83
CA ARG A 63 -17.95 -2.78 -16.16
C ARG A 63 -16.87 -2.75 -17.23
N TRP A 64 -16.07 -1.69 -17.31
CA TRP A 64 -15.00 -1.58 -18.33
C TRP A 64 -13.96 -2.68 -18.20
N LEU A 65 -13.60 -3.05 -16.98
CA LEU A 65 -12.61 -4.10 -16.73
C LEU A 65 -13.18 -5.52 -16.92
N ASP A 66 -14.49 -5.73 -16.75
CA ASP A 66 -15.13 -7.00 -17.10
C ASP A 66 -15.28 -7.14 -18.63
N GLU A 67 -15.55 -6.04 -19.35
CA GLU A 67 -15.47 -6.02 -20.82
C GLU A 67 -14.04 -6.34 -21.31
N ASP A 68 -13.02 -5.84 -20.63
CA ASP A 68 -11.60 -6.14 -20.93
C ASP A 68 -11.22 -7.60 -20.75
N GLU A 69 -11.89 -8.33 -19.86
CA GLU A 69 -11.57 -9.73 -19.61
C GLU A 69 -11.76 -10.57 -20.87
N ASN A 70 -12.83 -10.28 -21.61
CA ASN A 70 -13.20 -10.91 -22.86
C ASN A 70 -12.33 -10.42 -24.04
N MET A 71 -11.55 -9.35 -23.86
CA MET A 71 -10.68 -8.82 -24.89
C MET A 71 -9.26 -9.42 -24.83
N PRO A 72 -8.58 -9.51 -25.99
CA PRO A 72 -7.17 -9.86 -26.06
C PRO A 72 -6.33 -8.96 -25.15
N ARG A 73 -5.28 -9.51 -24.52
CA ARG A 73 -4.41 -8.79 -23.56
C ARG A 73 -3.90 -7.43 -24.06
N LYS A 74 -3.73 -7.25 -25.37
CA LYS A 74 -3.30 -6.00 -26.03
C LYS A 74 -4.37 -4.91 -26.08
N GLN A 75 -5.65 -5.27 -25.93
CA GLN A 75 -6.80 -4.36 -25.99
C GLN A 75 -7.37 -4.00 -24.61
N ARG A 76 -6.89 -4.66 -23.55
CA ARG A 76 -7.31 -4.38 -22.17
C ARG A 76 -6.95 -2.96 -21.76
N HIS A 77 -7.85 -2.27 -21.08
CA HIS A 77 -7.59 -0.94 -20.56
C HIS A 77 -6.48 -1.00 -19.51
N THR A 78 -5.50 -0.12 -19.68
CA THR A 78 -4.51 0.16 -18.64
C THR A 78 -5.09 1.12 -17.61
N ALA A 79 -4.48 1.21 -16.42
CA ALA A 79 -4.87 2.18 -15.40
C ALA A 79 -4.90 3.62 -15.93
N LYS A 80 -4.02 3.93 -16.89
CA LYS A 80 -4.00 5.24 -17.54
C LYS A 80 -5.24 5.45 -18.42
N ARG A 81 -5.62 4.44 -19.21
CA ARG A 81 -6.79 4.51 -20.10
C ARG A 81 -8.10 4.60 -19.31
N VAL A 82 -8.22 3.88 -18.19
CA VAL A 82 -9.35 4.02 -17.27
C VAL A 82 -9.38 5.41 -16.63
N PHE A 83 -8.23 5.94 -16.22
CA PHE A 83 -8.14 7.30 -15.67
C PHE A 83 -8.57 8.38 -16.67
N ASP A 84 -8.05 8.32 -17.89
CA ASP A 84 -8.38 9.28 -18.95
C ASP A 84 -9.89 9.21 -19.27
N ARG A 85 -10.46 8.02 -19.46
CA ARG A 85 -11.91 7.86 -19.68
C ARG A 85 -12.75 8.33 -18.51
N LEU A 86 -12.36 8.04 -17.26
CA LEU A 86 -13.10 8.53 -16.09
C LEU A 86 -13.08 10.06 -16.00
N ARG A 87 -11.95 10.68 -16.34
CA ARG A 87 -11.85 12.14 -16.35
C ARG A 87 -12.70 12.74 -17.44
N ASP A 88 -12.63 12.16 -18.64
CA ASP A 88 -13.24 12.73 -19.85
C ASP A 88 -14.74 12.41 -19.94
N GLU A 89 -15.19 11.21 -19.58
CA GLU A 89 -16.60 10.78 -19.63
C GLU A 89 -17.37 11.04 -18.33
N CYS A 90 -16.70 10.95 -17.17
CA CYS A 90 -17.38 10.99 -15.87
C CYS A 90 -16.99 12.20 -14.99
N GLY A 91 -16.10 13.08 -15.47
CA GLY A 91 -15.65 14.25 -14.72
C GLY A 91 -14.85 13.91 -13.46
N PHE A 92 -14.11 12.80 -13.46
CA PHE A 92 -13.35 12.35 -12.30
C PHE A 92 -12.27 13.37 -11.88
N THR A 93 -12.35 13.83 -10.63
CA THR A 93 -11.42 14.79 -10.02
C THR A 93 -10.37 14.15 -9.11
N GLY A 94 -10.36 12.82 -9.02
CA GLY A 94 -9.38 12.09 -8.21
C GLY A 94 -8.03 11.92 -8.91
N GLY A 95 -7.03 11.45 -8.18
CA GLY A 95 -5.70 11.20 -8.72
C GLY A 95 -5.56 9.82 -9.36
N TYR A 96 -4.68 9.72 -10.37
CA TYR A 96 -4.30 8.45 -11.02
C TYR A 96 -3.92 7.33 -10.04
N THR A 97 -3.23 7.68 -8.94
CA THR A 97 -2.80 6.71 -7.91
C THR A 97 -3.96 5.93 -7.31
N ILE A 98 -5.14 6.55 -7.18
CA ILE A 98 -6.33 5.88 -6.62
C ILE A 98 -6.82 4.78 -7.57
N ILE A 99 -6.82 5.02 -8.88
CA ILE A 99 -7.21 4.01 -9.88
C ILE A 99 -6.16 2.91 -9.98
N LYS A 100 -4.88 3.28 -9.96
CA LYS A 100 -3.77 2.31 -9.97
C LYS A 100 -3.84 1.36 -8.77
N ASP A 101 -4.06 1.90 -7.57
CA ASP A 101 -4.23 1.10 -6.35
C ASP A 101 -5.51 0.25 -6.42
N TYR A 102 -6.55 0.69 -7.13
CA TYR A 102 -7.80 -0.07 -7.28
C TYR A 102 -7.61 -1.30 -8.17
N MET A 103 -7.03 -1.09 -9.35
CA MET A 103 -6.75 -2.17 -10.30
C MET A 103 -5.77 -3.19 -9.73
N ARG A 104 -4.79 -2.74 -8.93
CA ARG A 104 -3.86 -3.64 -8.24
C ARG A 104 -4.59 -4.53 -7.23
N GLU A 105 -5.39 -3.95 -6.34
CA GLU A 105 -6.19 -4.74 -5.37
C GLU A 105 -7.14 -5.72 -6.07
N ARG A 106 -7.81 -5.30 -7.16
CA ARG A 106 -8.70 -6.19 -7.92
C ARG A 106 -7.96 -7.35 -8.58
N SER A 107 -6.76 -7.10 -9.14
CA SER A 107 -5.95 -8.16 -9.74
C SER A 107 -5.50 -9.20 -8.71
N GLN A 108 -5.21 -8.79 -7.48
CA GLN A 108 -4.87 -9.69 -6.37
C GLN A 108 -6.07 -10.52 -5.93
N ARG A 109 -7.25 -9.91 -5.77
CA ARG A 109 -8.49 -10.64 -5.43
C ARG A 109 -8.86 -11.72 -6.44
N ARG A 110 -8.53 -11.54 -7.73
CA ARG A 110 -8.77 -12.54 -8.78
C ARG A 110 -7.74 -13.67 -8.86
N GLN A 111 -6.58 -13.54 -8.20
CA GLN A 111 -5.57 -14.62 -8.13
C GLN A 111 -5.73 -15.52 -6.91
N GLU A 112 -6.52 -15.09 -5.92
CA GLU A 112 -6.74 -15.81 -4.66
C GLU A 112 -7.98 -16.74 -4.67
N GLY A 113 -8.66 -16.87 -5.82
CA GLY A 113 -9.78 -17.80 -6.03
C GLY A 113 -9.53 -18.69 -7.24
#